data_AF-A0A5B6YJG5-F1
#
_entry.id   AF-A0A5B6YJG5-F1
#
_cell.length_a   1.000
_cell.length_b   1.000
_cell.length_c   1.000
_cell.angle_alpha   90.00
_cell.angle_beta   90.00
_cell.angle_gamma   90.00
#
_symmetry.space_group_name_H-M   'P 1'
#
loop_
_entity.id
_entity.type
_entity.pdbx_description
1 polymer ?
#
loop_
_entity_poly.entity_id
_entity_poly.type
_entity_poly.pdbx_seq_one_letter_code
_entity_poly.pdbx_strand_id
1 'polypeptide(L)'
;EWAFLASFEQQYGTTHPFFYACQFMEALKMAQDEHKFVFMYLHSPENPFTPPFCRETLSSELVVQFLDANFVSWGGLANRGEGLHLAMTLRPASFPFCALVAPASASGSASGSGGEDIAVLQQMEG
;
A
#
# COMPACT_ATOMS: atom_id res chain seq x y z
N GLU A 1 8.32 7.21 -1.69
CA GLU A 1 7.57 6.80 -0.48
C GLU A 1 7.38 8.01 0.44
N TRP A 2 8.44 8.67 0.91
CA TRP A 2 8.36 10.02 1.52
C TRP A 2 7.61 11.04 0.62
N ALA A 3 7.87 10.94 -0.69
CA ALA A 3 7.12 11.55 -1.79
C ALA A 3 5.59 11.55 -1.62
N PHE A 4 5.07 10.36 -1.30
CA PHE A 4 3.65 10.09 -1.17
C PHE A 4 3.11 10.72 0.11
N LEU A 5 3.72 10.43 1.26
CA LEU A 5 3.21 10.87 2.56
C LEU A 5 3.11 12.41 2.61
N ALA A 6 4.16 13.12 2.21
CA ALA A 6 4.14 14.58 2.16
C ALA A 6 3.05 15.12 1.23
N SER A 7 2.84 14.49 0.06
CA SER A 7 1.78 14.87 -0.87
C SER A 7 0.39 14.60 -0.32
N PHE A 8 0.21 13.50 0.42
CA PHE A 8 -1.06 13.13 1.04
C PHE A 8 -1.40 14.14 2.14
N GLU A 9 -0.49 14.36 3.09
CA GLU A 9 -0.69 15.27 4.22
C GLU A 9 -0.96 16.71 3.75
N GLN A 10 -0.23 17.18 2.74
CA GLN A 10 -0.44 18.50 2.15
C GLN A 10 -1.87 18.68 1.60
N GLN A 11 -2.47 17.63 1.04
CA GLN A 11 -3.78 17.71 0.37
C GLN A 11 -4.95 17.36 1.29
N TYR A 12 -4.77 16.39 2.19
CA TYR A 12 -5.84 15.74 2.93
C TYR A 12 -5.72 15.90 4.46
N GLY A 13 -4.56 16.35 4.97
CA GLY A 13 -4.28 16.51 6.39
C GLY A 13 -3.58 15.29 7.01
N THR A 14 -3.33 15.37 8.31
CA THR A 14 -2.50 14.40 9.07
C THR A 14 -3.30 13.25 9.68
N THR A 15 -4.60 13.15 9.38
CA THR A 15 -5.43 12.01 9.80
C THR A 15 -5.43 11.00 8.65
N HIS A 16 -4.67 9.93 8.79
CA HIS A 16 -4.54 8.85 7.83
C HIS A 16 -3.89 7.63 8.50
N PRO A 17 -3.91 6.43 7.88
CA PRO A 17 -3.19 5.27 8.40
C PRO A 17 -1.71 5.57 8.54
N PHE A 18 -1.03 4.94 9.48
CA PHE A 18 0.40 5.08 9.68
C PHE A 18 1.17 4.48 8.50
N PHE A 19 1.44 5.31 7.48
CA PHE A 19 2.19 4.92 6.30
C PHE A 19 3.69 4.94 6.58
N TYR A 20 4.33 3.77 6.52
CA TYR A 20 5.78 3.66 6.68
C TYR A 20 6.49 4.32 5.49
N ALA A 21 7.35 5.30 5.79
CA ALA A 21 8.16 5.99 4.79
C ALA A 21 9.43 5.18 4.44
N CYS A 22 9.23 3.97 3.92
CA CYS A 22 10.27 3.00 3.56
C CYS A 22 9.95 2.39 2.19
N GLN A 23 10.88 1.64 1.61
CA GLN A 23 10.62 0.88 0.38
C GLN A 23 9.59 -0.23 0.62
N PHE A 24 8.87 -0.65 -0.42
CA PHE A 24 7.81 -1.65 -0.32
C PHE A 24 8.34 -2.99 0.21
N MET A 25 9.53 -3.42 -0.22
CA MET A 25 10.16 -4.64 0.29
C MET A 25 10.52 -4.56 1.78
N GLU A 26 10.79 -3.36 2.31
CA GLU A 26 11.01 -3.16 3.75
C GLU A 26 9.68 -3.29 4.51
N ALA A 27 8.58 -2.76 3.96
CA ALA A 27 7.25 -2.94 4.53
C ALA A 27 6.82 -4.41 4.58
N LEU A 28 7.14 -5.21 3.54
CA LEU A 28 6.88 -6.65 3.54
C LEU A 28 7.65 -7.39 4.64
N LYS A 29 8.91 -7.01 4.90
CA LYS A 29 9.71 -7.58 6.00
C LYS A 29 9.11 -7.23 7.35
N MET A 30 8.73 -5.97 7.57
CA MET A 30 8.06 -5.55 8.81
C MET A 30 6.74 -6.30 9.02
N ALA A 31 5.94 -6.46 7.97
CA ALA A 31 4.70 -7.22 8.04
C ALA A 31 4.95 -8.71 8.35
N GLN A 32 6.03 -9.30 7.82
CA GLN A 32 6.43 -10.67 8.15
C GLN A 32 6.79 -10.81 9.63
N ASP A 33 7.60 -9.90 10.16
CA ASP A 33 8.06 -9.90 11.55
C ASP A 33 6.90 -9.66 12.53
N GLU A 34 5.92 -8.84 12.14
CA GLU A 34 4.71 -8.56 12.93
C GLU A 34 3.59 -9.60 12.73
N HIS A 35 3.78 -10.60 11.87
CA HIS A 35 2.74 -11.56 11.46
C HIS A 35 1.45 -10.88 10.92
N LYS A 36 1.63 -9.81 10.15
CA LYS A 36 0.57 -9.00 9.51
C LYS A 36 0.65 -9.08 7.99
N PHE A 37 -0.36 -8.55 7.31
CA PHE A 37 -0.31 -8.23 5.88
C PHE A 37 0.14 -6.77 5.69
N VAL A 38 0.62 -6.46 4.48
CA VAL A 38 0.81 -5.08 4.05
C VAL A 38 -0.50 -4.56 3.45
N PHE A 39 -1.01 -3.46 3.98
CA PHE A 39 -2.01 -2.65 3.31
C PHE A 39 -1.30 -1.68 2.37
N MET A 40 -1.42 -1.91 1.07
CA MET A 40 -0.81 -1.07 0.03
C MET A 40 -1.85 -0.14 -0.56
N TYR A 41 -1.52 1.16 -0.62
CA TYR A 41 -2.28 2.16 -1.34
C TYR A 41 -1.45 2.79 -2.47
N LEU A 42 -1.97 2.75 -3.70
CA LEU A 42 -1.38 3.47 -4.82
C LEU A 42 -2.19 4.73 -5.12
N HIS A 43 -1.54 5.88 -5.04
CA HIS A 43 -2.15 7.19 -5.17
C HIS A 43 -2.01 7.75 -6.58
N SER A 44 -3.15 8.00 -7.24
CA SER A 44 -3.25 8.76 -8.49
C SER A 44 -4.23 9.92 -8.29
N PRO A 45 -3.74 11.15 -8.08
CA PRO A 45 -4.60 12.31 -7.83
C PRO A 45 -5.43 12.73 -9.04
N GLU A 46 -5.11 12.22 -10.24
CA GLU A 46 -5.80 12.55 -11.48
C GLU A 46 -7.19 11.89 -11.58
N ASN A 47 -7.46 10.84 -10.79
CA ASN A 47 -8.76 10.20 -10.77
C ASN A 47 -9.75 10.98 -9.88
N PRO A 48 -10.97 11.29 -10.36
CA PRO A 48 -11.94 12.08 -9.61
C PRO A 48 -12.44 11.44 -8.31
N PHE A 49 -12.31 10.11 -8.16
CA PHE A 49 -12.69 9.39 -6.95
C PHE A 49 -11.59 9.36 -5.89
N THR A 50 -10.34 9.71 -6.25
CA THR A 50 -9.21 9.72 -5.31
C THR A 50 -9.41 10.75 -4.18
N PRO A 51 -9.72 12.03 -4.42
CA PRO A 51 -9.85 13.00 -3.32
C PRO A 51 -10.96 12.67 -2.31
N PRO A 52 -12.19 12.29 -2.73
CA PRO A 52 -13.22 11.84 -1.81
C PRO A 52 -12.77 10.61 -1.01
N PHE A 53 -12.17 9.61 -1.64
CA PHE A 53 -11.67 8.43 -0.95
C PHE A 53 -10.61 8.76 0.10
N CYS A 54 -9.65 9.62 -0.21
CA CYS A 54 -8.66 10.05 0.77
C CYS A 54 -9.31 10.75 1.96
N ARG A 55 -10.20 11.72 1.72
CA ARG A 55 -10.82 12.56 2.77
C ARG A 55 -11.85 11.82 3.62
N GLU A 56 -12.67 10.98 3.01
CA GLU A 56 -13.85 10.39 3.65
C GLU A 56 -13.59 8.96 4.12
N THR A 57 -12.73 8.22 3.40
CA THR A 57 -12.43 6.82 3.72
C THR A 57 -11.09 6.70 4.45
N LEU A 58 -9.95 7.03 3.80
CA LEU A 58 -8.64 6.84 4.42
C LEU A 58 -8.41 7.74 5.64
N SER A 59 -9.02 8.93 5.67
CA SER A 59 -8.94 9.85 6.81
C SER A 59 -10.05 9.62 7.86
N SER A 60 -10.90 8.61 7.72
CA SER A 60 -11.88 8.25 8.75
C SER A 60 -11.19 7.61 9.96
N GLU A 61 -11.45 8.10 11.17
CA GLU A 61 -10.84 7.58 12.40
C GLU A 61 -11.03 6.07 12.56
N LEU A 62 -12.20 5.54 12.19
CA LEU A 62 -12.48 4.10 12.25
C LEU A 62 -11.60 3.31 11.29
N VAL A 63 -11.40 3.82 10.07
CA VAL A 63 -10.56 3.17 9.05
C VAL A 63 -9.10 3.24 9.45
N VAL A 64 -8.65 4.40 9.93
CA VAL A 64 -7.28 4.60 10.44
C VAL A 64 -6.97 3.61 11.56
N GLN A 65 -7.81 3.57 12.60
CA GLN A 65 -7.61 2.66 13.74
C GLN A 65 -7.62 1.19 13.31
N PHE A 66 -8.51 0.82 12.39
CA PHE A 66 -8.56 -0.54 11.87
C PHE A 66 -7.29 -0.90 11.09
N LEU A 67 -6.81 0.00 10.22
CA LEU A 67 -5.62 -0.26 9.41
C LEU A 67 -4.35 -0.33 10.28
N ASP A 68 -4.18 0.61 11.21
CA ASP A 68 -3.02 0.66 12.10
C ASP A 68 -2.95 -0.55 13.06
N ALA A 69 -4.11 -1.05 13.51
CA ALA A 69 -4.15 -2.21 14.40
C ALA A 69 -3.79 -3.52 13.67
N ASN A 70 -4.16 -3.65 12.40
CA ASN A 70 -4.18 -4.95 11.72
C ASN A 70 -3.12 -5.09 10.61
N PHE A 71 -2.56 -3.99 10.11
CA PHE A 71 -1.70 -4.00 8.92
C PHE A 71 -0.45 -3.16 9.09
N VAL A 72 0.57 -3.48 8.30
CA VAL A 72 1.65 -2.53 7.99
C VAL A 72 1.20 -1.72 6.77
N SER A 73 0.93 -0.43 6.95
CA SER A 73 0.44 0.41 5.86
C SER A 73 1.60 0.99 5.05
N TRP A 74 1.54 0.85 3.73
CA TRP A 74 2.49 1.42 2.79
C TRP A 74 1.76 2.19 1.68
N GLY A 75 2.35 3.31 1.26
CA GLY A 75 1.76 4.17 0.24
C GLY A 75 2.76 4.65 -0.81
N GLY A 76 2.33 4.62 -2.07
CA GLY A 76 3.15 5.00 -3.21
C GLY A 76 2.41 5.87 -4.21
N LEU A 77 3.14 6.71 -4.94
CA LEU A 77 2.58 7.49 -6.03
C LEU A 77 2.54 6.63 -7.30
N ALA A 78 1.37 6.51 -7.91
CA ALA A 78 1.20 5.67 -9.09
C ALA A 78 1.91 6.20 -10.35
N ASN A 79 2.34 7.46 -10.34
CA ASN A 79 2.97 8.12 -11.49
C ASN A 79 4.49 8.32 -11.36
N ARG A 80 5.11 7.99 -10.21
CA ARG A 80 6.57 8.11 -10.03
C ARG A 80 7.12 7.22 -8.92
N GLY A 81 8.44 6.99 -8.96
CA GLY A 81 9.15 6.23 -7.93
C GLY A 81 8.78 4.75 -7.90
N GLU A 82 8.85 4.13 -6.72
CA GLU A 82 8.50 2.72 -6.52
C GLU A 82 7.01 2.43 -6.81
N GLY A 83 6.12 3.36 -6.46
CA GLY A 83 4.69 3.24 -6.72
C GLY A 83 4.32 3.10 -8.20
N LEU A 84 5.08 3.73 -9.12
CA LEU A 84 4.90 3.54 -10.57
C LEU A 84 5.25 2.12 -11.01
N HIS A 85 6.36 1.57 -10.50
CA HIS A 85 6.78 0.21 -10.84
C HIS A 85 5.73 -0.80 -10.37
N LEU A 86 5.24 -0.65 -9.13
CA LEU A 86 4.16 -1.49 -8.61
C LEU A 86 2.85 -1.31 -9.39
N ALA A 87 2.49 -0.08 -9.78
CA ALA A 87 1.33 0.17 -10.63
C ALA A 87 1.45 -0.54 -12.00
N MET A 88 2.64 -0.51 -12.62
CA MET A 88 2.89 -1.21 -13.89
C MET A 88 2.82 -2.74 -13.76
N THR A 89 3.32 -3.27 -12.64
CA THR A 89 3.28 -4.71 -12.33
C THR A 89 1.85 -5.18 -12.08
N LEU A 90 1.09 -4.46 -11.26
CA LEU A 90 -0.23 -4.85 -10.82
C LEU A 90 -1.34 -4.51 -11.84
N ARG A 91 -1.11 -3.49 -12.68
CA ARG A 91 -2.06 -2.97 -13.67
C ARG A 91 -3.46 -2.76 -13.07
N PRO A 92 -3.59 -1.87 -12.08
CA PRO A 92 -4.87 -1.59 -11.46
C PRO A 92 -5.90 -1.14 -12.51
N ALA A 93 -7.10 -1.70 -12.45
CA ALA A 93 -8.17 -1.38 -13.41
C ALA A 93 -8.74 0.04 -13.22
N SER A 94 -8.69 0.56 -12.00
CA SER A 94 -9.14 1.91 -11.63
C SER A 94 -8.40 2.41 -10.39
N PHE A 95 -8.57 3.70 -10.08
CA PHE A 95 -8.15 4.34 -8.84
C PHE A 95 -9.38 4.89 -8.09
N PRO A 96 -9.32 4.98 -6.75
CA PRO A 96 -8.22 4.63 -5.85
C PRO A 96 -7.91 3.11 -5.85
N PHE A 97 -6.64 2.73 -5.74
CA PHE A 97 -6.24 1.33 -5.71
C PHE A 97 -5.68 0.95 -4.34
N CYS A 98 -6.27 -0.07 -3.73
CA CYS A 98 -5.79 -0.69 -2.50
C CYS A 98 -5.62 -2.21 -2.70
N ALA A 99 -4.59 -2.78 -2.07
CA ALA A 99 -4.38 -4.21 -2.07
C ALA A 99 -3.83 -4.68 -0.72
N LEU A 100 -4.21 -5.90 -0.33
CA LEU A 100 -3.58 -6.62 0.78
C LEU A 100 -2.54 -7.59 0.22
N VAL A 101 -1.29 -7.42 0.67
CA VAL A 101 -0.17 -8.21 0.20
C VAL A 101 0.36 -9.04 1.37
N ALA A 102 0.44 -10.36 1.16
CA ALA A 102 1.08 -11.25 2.11
C ALA A 102 2.58 -11.22 1.94
N PRO A 103 3.34 -11.09 3.05
CA PRO A 103 4.74 -11.48 3.02
C PRO A 103 4.85 -12.94 2.58
N ALA A 104 5.82 -13.25 1.73
CA ALA A 104 6.06 -14.64 1.35
C ALA A 104 6.34 -15.47 2.61
N SER A 105 5.50 -16.48 2.86
CA SER A 105 5.79 -17.47 3.89
C SER A 105 7.10 -18.16 3.53
N ALA A 106 8.08 -18.13 4.42
CA ALA A 106 9.29 -18.94 4.27
C ALA A 106 8.94 -20.43 4.48
N SER A 107 8.15 -21.03 3.57
CA SER A 107 7.94 -22.46 3.55
C SER A 107 9.15 -23.10 2.87
N GLY A 108 10.17 -23.44 3.66
CA GLY A 108 11.19 -24.46 3.40
C GLY A 108 11.95 -24.40 2.08
N SER A 109 13.20 -23.91 2.12
CA SER A 109 14.28 -24.27 1.18
C SER A 109 13.87 -24.54 -0.28
N ALA A 110 13.68 -23.47 -1.07
CA ALA A 110 13.82 -23.54 -2.51
C ALA A 110 15.24 -23.12 -2.87
N SER A 111 16.14 -24.10 -3.01
CA SER A 111 17.30 -23.95 -3.87
C SER A 111 16.80 -23.79 -5.31
N GLY A 112 16.76 -22.56 -5.83
CA GLY A 112 16.38 -22.33 -7.21
C GLY A 112 16.08 -20.86 -7.49
N SER A 113 16.94 -20.24 -8.28
CA SER A 113 16.80 -18.89 -8.82
C SER A 113 15.44 -18.66 -9.50
N GLY A 114 14.74 -17.58 -9.17
CA GLY A 114 13.76 -16.97 -10.06
C GLY A 114 12.55 -16.35 -9.37
N GLY A 115 12.46 -15.01 -9.42
CA GLY A 115 11.23 -14.23 -9.29
C GLY A 115 10.70 -14.06 -7.86
N GLU A 116 10.85 -12.86 -7.30
CA GLU A 116 10.08 -12.45 -6.12
C GLU A 116 8.62 -12.26 -6.55
N ASP A 117 7.84 -13.35 -6.49
CA ASP A 117 6.40 -13.32 -6.75
C ASP A 117 5.69 -12.55 -5.62
N ILE A 118 5.38 -11.29 -5.89
CA ILE A 118 4.46 -10.51 -5.06
C ILE A 118 3.06 -11.11 -5.26
N ALA A 119 2.66 -11.99 -4.35
CA ALA A 119 1.30 -12.52 -4.33
C ALA A 119 0.34 -11.46 -3.77
N VAL A 120 -0.42 -10.80 -4.65
CA VAL A 120 -1.57 -9.98 -4.24
C VAL A 120 -2.73 -10.91 -3.95
N LEU A 121 -3.14 -10.99 -2.68
CA LEU A 121 -4.17 -11.93 -2.26
C LEU A 121 -5.58 -11.43 -2.56
N GLN A 122 -5.81 -10.12 -2.61
CA GLN A 122 -7.12 -9.57 -2.95
C GLN A 122 -7.03 -8.10 -3.40
N GLN A 123 -7.53 -7.81 -4.60
CA GLN A 123 -7.82 -6.44 -5.06
C GLN A 123 -9.24 -6.10 -4.62
N MET A 124 -9.40 -5.02 -3.85
CA MET A 124 -10.72 -4.48 -3.53
C MET A 124 -11.05 -3.40 -4.56
N GLU A 125 -12.04 -3.65 -5.41
CA GLU A 125 -12.62 -2.64 -6.29
C GLU A 125 -13.74 -1.93 -5.53
N GLY A 126 -13.62 -0.61 -5.39
CA GLY A 126 -14.63 0.27 -4.80
C GLY A 126 -15.19 1.22 -5.84
#